data_AF-A0A0A2HSX1-F1
#
_entry.id   AF-A0A0A2HSX1-F1
#
_cell.length_a   1.000
_cell.length_b   1.000
_cell.length_c   1.000
_cell.angle_alpha   90.00
_cell.angle_beta   90.00
_cell.angle_gamma   90.00
#
_symmetry.space_group_name_H-M   'P 1'
#
loop_
_entity.id
_entity.type
_entity.pdbx_description
1 polymer ?
#
loop_
_entity_poly.entity_id
_entity_poly.type
_entity_poly.pdbx_seq_one_letter_code
_entity_poly.pdbx_strand_id
1 'polypeptide(L)'
;MKTSIPPGFSDMLSFPLIEALLGRRSRRFFAGAEIPDGVFAYTSTREPVPLTEAHNTRVFNKPSTLVVIPVGDLSQHVLLALCYMLQNGLVLYDDINRRSIPGLGRFADIVDVANVWPITFVEQWSLAELTVELAAGCYAGTLMLQAMGLGGWMFNGVDPFAMLGCSGDPAIPGLGFRFETDDRWPYPDPTGLEGVMEGFCPPHHPDMRAAVEALCERKFGPGGPFHPDTPGPWKDSRKVRSAATVHDDRFRQCVALQAQYLVDTFGKFPATMPSMFLIMYLQAHHLDPDFYDEFFKPGSYLRIHAAHMDRWHRPDVE
;
A
#
# COMPACT_ATOMS: atom_id res chain seq x y z
N MET A 1 38.19 14.78 -14.72
CA MET A 1 37.92 15.41 -13.40
C MET A 1 37.72 14.26 -12.41
N LYS A 2 38.63 14.06 -11.46
CA LYS A 2 38.48 12.99 -10.44
C LYS A 2 37.33 13.40 -9.52
N THR A 3 36.21 12.69 -9.58
CA THR A 3 35.13 12.81 -8.61
C THR A 3 35.70 12.36 -7.25
N SER A 4 35.93 13.31 -6.35
CA SER A 4 36.32 12.98 -4.98
C SER A 4 35.14 12.27 -4.31
N ILE A 5 35.35 11.02 -3.92
CA ILE A 5 34.39 10.26 -3.14
C ILE A 5 34.13 11.03 -1.82
N PRO A 6 32.87 11.24 -1.40
CA PRO A 6 32.57 11.89 -0.13
C PRO A 6 33.29 11.18 1.03
N PRO A 7 33.85 11.91 2.01
CA PRO A 7 34.60 11.31 3.12
C PRO A 7 33.83 10.18 3.83
N GLY A 8 32.52 10.35 4.06
CA GLY A 8 31.68 9.34 4.71
C GLY A 8 31.56 8.01 3.94
N PHE A 9 31.77 8.01 2.62
CA PHE A 9 31.79 6.77 1.84
C PHE A 9 33.13 6.04 2.00
N SER A 10 34.23 6.78 2.22
CA SER A 10 35.51 6.22 2.61
C SER A 10 35.46 5.64 4.03
N ASP A 11 34.75 6.32 4.94
CA ASP A 11 34.50 5.84 6.30
C ASP A 11 33.64 4.56 6.30
N MET A 12 32.57 4.53 5.49
CA MET A 12 31.74 3.33 5.31
C MET A 12 32.56 2.12 4.82
N LEU A 13 33.42 2.32 3.81
CA LEU A 13 34.26 1.27 3.25
C LEU A 13 35.33 0.77 4.24
N SER A 14 35.69 1.58 5.24
CA SER A 14 36.68 1.23 6.26
C SER A 14 36.06 0.80 7.60
N PHE A 15 34.72 0.85 7.73
CA PHE A 15 34.02 0.52 8.96
C PHE A 15 33.99 -1.02 9.19
N PRO A 16 34.51 -1.54 10.32
CA PRO A 16 34.59 -2.98 10.53
C PRO A 16 33.21 -3.63 10.71
N LEU A 17 32.96 -4.72 9.98
CA LEU A 17 31.70 -5.48 10.06
C LEU A 17 31.35 -5.95 11.49
N ILE A 18 32.35 -6.41 12.25
CA ILE A 18 32.14 -6.87 13.63
C ILE A 18 31.72 -5.70 14.54
N GLU A 19 32.30 -4.52 14.33
CA GLU A 19 31.91 -3.31 15.05
C GLU A 19 30.48 -2.87 14.68
N ALA A 20 30.08 -3.03 13.42
CA ALA A 20 28.72 -2.72 12.98
C ALA A 20 27.68 -3.65 13.64
N LEU A 21 28.01 -4.94 13.76
CA LEU A 21 27.12 -5.94 14.36
C LEU A 21 26.99 -5.79 15.88
N LEU A 22 28.11 -5.58 16.59
CA LEU A 22 28.14 -5.41 18.04
C LEU A 22 27.67 -4.00 18.46
N GLY A 23 27.90 -3.01 17.61
CA GLY A 23 27.54 -1.61 17.82
C GLY A 23 26.09 -1.27 17.48
N ARG A 24 25.29 -2.23 16.97
CA ARG A 24 23.89 -1.96 16.64
C ARG A 24 23.13 -1.44 17.88
N ARG A 25 22.35 -0.39 17.68
CA ARG A 25 21.43 0.18 18.66
C ARG A 25 20.06 0.20 18.01
N SER A 26 19.07 -0.36 18.70
CA SER A 26 17.69 -0.47 18.19
C SER A 26 16.95 0.87 18.16
N ARG A 27 17.39 1.84 18.97
CA ARG A 27 16.75 3.16 19.10
C ARG A 27 17.75 4.27 18.80
N ARG A 28 17.44 5.13 17.84
CA ARG A 28 18.21 6.32 17.46
C ARG A 28 17.27 7.52 17.42
N PHE A 29 17.62 8.59 18.12
CA PHE A 29 16.87 9.85 18.13
C PHE A 29 17.18 10.64 16.84
N PHE A 30 16.16 11.01 16.07
CA PHE A 30 16.33 11.60 14.75
C PHE A 30 16.35 13.14 14.79
N ALA A 31 16.94 13.77 13.77
CA ALA A 31 16.99 15.22 13.64
C ALA A 31 15.56 15.81 13.57
N GLY A 32 15.29 16.86 14.33
CA GLY A 32 13.97 17.48 14.46
C GLY A 32 12.98 16.77 15.39
N ALA A 33 13.34 15.65 16.01
CA ALA A 33 12.46 14.96 16.96
C ALA A 33 12.31 15.72 18.30
N GLU A 34 11.25 15.41 19.04
CA GLU A 34 11.01 15.85 20.42
C GLU A 34 10.58 14.68 21.31
N ILE A 35 11.21 14.54 22.48
CA ILE A 35 10.70 13.72 23.59
C ILE A 35 10.17 14.70 24.64
N PRO A 36 8.84 14.74 24.88
CA PRO A 36 8.22 15.81 25.66
C PRO A 36 8.46 15.71 27.17
N ASP A 37 8.71 14.50 27.71
CA ASP A 37 8.79 14.27 29.14
C ASP A 37 9.67 13.06 29.53
N GLY A 38 9.87 12.89 30.85
CA GLY A 38 10.72 11.84 31.42
C GLY A 38 12.22 12.15 31.41
N VAL A 39 13.04 11.18 31.85
CA VAL A 39 14.51 11.35 31.99
C VAL A 39 15.25 11.49 30.66
N PHE A 40 14.56 11.28 29.54
CA PHE A 40 15.08 11.47 28.18
C PHE A 40 14.42 12.66 27.45
N ALA A 41 13.71 13.53 28.17
CA ALA A 41 13.11 14.74 27.60
C ALA A 41 14.17 15.58 26.87
N TYR A 42 13.99 15.75 25.56
CA TYR A 42 14.96 16.41 24.70
C TYR A 42 14.30 16.84 23.40
N THR A 43 14.54 18.09 23.00
CA THR A 43 14.14 18.66 21.71
C THR A 43 15.38 18.80 20.83
N SER A 44 15.33 18.22 19.64
CA SER A 44 16.42 18.32 18.67
C SER A 44 16.67 19.77 18.26
N THR A 45 17.94 20.20 18.24
CA THR A 45 18.35 21.51 17.72
C THR A 45 18.61 21.50 16.21
N ARG A 46 18.41 20.34 15.56
CA ARG A 46 18.55 20.17 14.12
C ARG A 46 17.20 20.35 13.45
N GLU A 47 17.20 21.01 12.31
CA GLU A 47 16.01 21.11 11.45
C GLU A 47 15.45 19.70 11.18
N PRO A 48 14.11 19.53 11.27
CA PRO A 48 13.46 18.30 10.85
C PRO A 48 13.82 17.98 9.40
N VAL A 49 14.13 16.72 9.14
CA VAL A 49 14.21 16.25 7.76
C VAL A 49 12.78 16.25 7.20
N PRO A 50 12.51 16.93 6.08
CA PRO A 50 11.16 16.97 5.54
C PRO A 50 10.63 15.56 5.25
N LEU A 51 9.37 15.30 5.60
CA LEU A 51 8.69 14.02 5.33
C LEU A 51 8.42 13.78 3.82
N THR A 52 8.74 14.77 3.01
CA THR A 52 8.77 14.69 1.55
C THR A 52 10.22 14.77 1.10
N GLU A 53 10.60 13.97 0.11
CA GLU A 53 11.93 14.07 -0.49
C GLU A 53 12.26 15.51 -0.92
N ALA A 54 13.54 15.91 -0.82
CA ALA A 54 13.95 17.31 -0.92
C ALA A 54 13.44 18.03 -2.18
N HIS A 55 13.35 17.33 -3.32
CA HIS A 55 12.86 17.88 -4.58
C HIS A 55 11.33 18.12 -4.60
N ASN A 56 10.55 17.44 -3.75
CA ASN A 56 9.10 17.56 -3.68
C ASN A 56 8.61 18.66 -2.72
N THR A 57 9.44 19.11 -1.77
CA THR A 57 9.10 20.13 -0.75
C THR A 57 8.48 21.42 -1.33
N ARG A 58 8.89 21.81 -2.54
CA ARG A 58 8.46 23.04 -3.21
C ARG A 58 7.19 22.88 -4.06
N VAL A 59 6.82 21.66 -4.41
CA VAL A 59 5.83 21.40 -5.46
C VAL A 59 4.70 20.46 -5.04
N PHE A 60 4.91 19.62 -4.02
CA PHE A 60 3.90 18.68 -3.55
C PHE A 60 2.80 19.38 -2.75
N ASN A 61 1.54 19.00 -3.01
CA ASN A 61 0.33 19.40 -2.30
C ASN A 61 0.25 20.92 -2.04
N LYS A 62 0.36 21.70 -3.12
CA LYS A 62 0.27 23.17 -3.08
C LYS A 62 -1.14 23.65 -3.47
N PRO A 63 -1.52 24.90 -3.15
CA PRO A 63 -2.73 25.50 -3.70
C PRO A 63 -2.78 25.31 -5.23
N SER A 64 -4.00 25.05 -5.75
CA SER A 64 -4.25 24.74 -7.16
C SER A 64 -3.71 23.39 -7.67
N THR A 65 -3.33 22.49 -6.76
CA THR A 65 -3.03 21.08 -7.10
C THR A 65 -4.13 20.16 -6.58
N LEU A 66 -4.33 19.05 -7.28
CA LEU A 66 -5.06 17.87 -6.80
C LEU A 66 -4.04 16.76 -6.54
N VAL A 67 -4.10 16.13 -5.36
CA VAL A 67 -3.32 14.93 -5.04
C VAL A 67 -4.26 13.74 -4.94
N VAL A 68 -3.94 12.67 -5.66
CA VAL A 68 -4.58 11.36 -5.56
C VAL A 68 -3.64 10.42 -4.83
N ILE A 69 -4.18 9.77 -3.79
CA ILE A 69 -3.43 8.91 -2.85
C ILE A 69 -4.05 7.51 -2.91
N PRO A 70 -3.63 6.64 -3.85
CA PRO A 70 -4.13 5.28 -3.92
C PRO A 70 -3.52 4.45 -2.79
N VAL A 71 -4.38 4.07 -1.83
CA VAL A 71 -4.04 3.13 -0.76
C VAL A 71 -4.57 1.76 -1.13
N GLY A 72 -3.76 0.73 -0.92
CA GLY A 72 -4.10 -0.67 -1.20
C GLY A 72 -4.28 -1.47 0.07
N ASP A 73 -5.30 -2.34 0.10
CA ASP A 73 -5.52 -3.30 1.17
C ASP A 73 -4.77 -4.60 0.84
N LEU A 74 -3.60 -4.75 1.45
CA LEU A 74 -2.79 -5.95 1.27
C LEU A 74 -3.38 -7.15 2.01
N SER A 75 -4.10 -6.94 3.11
CA SER A 75 -4.79 -8.02 3.81
C SER A 75 -5.83 -8.68 2.90
N GLN A 76 -6.64 -7.90 2.17
CA GLN A 76 -7.57 -8.44 1.18
C GLN A 76 -6.83 -9.20 0.06
N HIS A 77 -5.71 -8.64 -0.43
CA HIS A 77 -4.89 -9.30 -1.45
C HIS A 77 -4.35 -10.65 -0.99
N VAL A 78 -3.81 -10.73 0.23
CA VAL A 78 -3.28 -12.00 0.75
C VAL A 78 -4.40 -13.01 0.98
N LEU A 79 -5.58 -12.60 1.47
CA LEU A 79 -6.73 -13.53 1.54
C LEU A 79 -7.15 -14.05 0.16
N LEU A 80 -7.15 -13.20 -0.86
CA LEU A 80 -7.43 -13.60 -2.24
C LEU A 80 -6.36 -14.56 -2.77
N ALA A 81 -5.09 -14.35 -2.42
CA ALA A 81 -4.00 -15.26 -2.74
C ALA A 81 -4.19 -16.62 -2.05
N LEU A 82 -4.61 -16.65 -0.78
CA LEU A 82 -4.94 -17.91 -0.08
C LEU A 82 -6.10 -18.66 -0.75
N CYS A 83 -7.15 -17.94 -1.18
CA CYS A 83 -8.22 -18.53 -1.97
C CYS A 83 -7.69 -19.10 -3.29
N TYR A 84 -6.88 -18.34 -4.03
CA TYR A 84 -6.27 -18.81 -5.27
C TYR A 84 -5.41 -20.05 -5.06
N MET A 85 -4.56 -20.05 -4.04
CA MET A 85 -3.71 -21.18 -3.68
C MET A 85 -4.55 -22.42 -3.38
N LEU A 86 -5.56 -22.30 -2.51
CA LEU A 86 -6.38 -23.44 -2.12
C LEU A 86 -7.17 -24.01 -3.31
N GLN A 87 -7.68 -23.16 -4.22
CA GLN A 87 -8.32 -23.61 -5.46
C GLN A 87 -7.36 -24.40 -6.36
N ASN A 88 -6.06 -24.14 -6.28
CA ASN A 88 -5.01 -24.80 -7.05
C ASN A 88 -4.27 -25.88 -6.25
N GLY A 89 -4.84 -26.32 -5.12
CA GLY A 89 -4.28 -27.42 -4.33
C GLY A 89 -3.01 -27.05 -3.56
N LEU A 90 -2.83 -25.78 -3.21
CA LEU A 90 -1.69 -25.25 -2.45
C LEU A 90 -2.14 -24.70 -1.09
N VAL A 91 -1.26 -24.81 -0.09
CA VAL A 91 -1.42 -24.16 1.23
C VAL A 91 -0.14 -23.45 1.66
N LEU A 92 -0.23 -22.62 2.69
CA LEU A 92 0.94 -21.96 3.26
C LEU A 92 1.84 -22.92 4.04
N TYR A 93 3.14 -22.67 3.95
CA TYR A 93 4.16 -23.22 4.83
C TYR A 93 4.85 -22.07 5.59
N ASP A 94 4.98 -22.21 6.90
CA ASP A 94 5.69 -21.25 7.72
C ASP A 94 7.19 -21.48 7.60
N ASP A 95 7.82 -20.76 6.68
CA ASP A 95 9.25 -20.79 6.43
C ASP A 95 10.08 -20.09 7.50
N ILE A 96 9.46 -19.18 8.28
CA ILE A 96 10.11 -18.46 9.38
C ILE A 96 10.32 -19.41 10.56
N ASN A 97 9.28 -20.14 10.96
CA ASN A 97 9.32 -21.13 12.03
C ASN A 97 9.60 -22.56 11.54
N ARG A 98 9.82 -22.72 10.23
CA ARG A 98 10.13 -24.00 9.54
C ARG A 98 9.16 -25.12 9.86
N ARG A 99 7.86 -24.84 9.77
CA ARG A 99 6.80 -25.82 10.08
C ARG A 99 5.59 -25.69 9.16
N SER A 100 4.88 -26.80 8.97
CA SER A 100 3.53 -26.76 8.40
C SER A 100 2.58 -26.05 9.36
N ILE A 101 1.56 -25.37 8.83
CA ILE A 101 0.54 -24.73 9.65
C ILE A 101 -0.24 -25.81 10.44
N PRO A 102 -0.27 -25.74 11.79
CA PRO A 102 -1.01 -26.68 12.62
C PRO A 102 -2.51 -26.70 12.27
N GLY A 103 -3.09 -27.90 12.22
CA GLY A 103 -4.53 -28.08 11.95
C GLY A 103 -4.91 -28.27 10.48
N LEU A 104 -3.99 -28.01 9.53
CA LEU A 104 -4.24 -28.22 8.10
C LEU A 104 -4.61 -29.67 7.74
N GLY A 105 -4.13 -30.66 8.49
CA GLY A 105 -4.44 -32.07 8.24
C GLY A 105 -5.95 -32.41 8.26
N ARG A 106 -6.80 -31.55 8.83
CA ARG A 106 -8.27 -31.69 8.81
C ARG A 106 -8.90 -31.44 7.43
N PHE A 107 -8.14 -30.86 6.49
CA PHE A 107 -8.56 -30.49 5.15
C PHE A 107 -7.90 -31.32 4.05
N ALA A 108 -7.26 -32.45 4.42
CA ALA A 108 -6.58 -33.33 3.48
C ALA A 108 -7.50 -33.95 2.40
N ASP A 109 -8.82 -33.84 2.58
CA ASP A 109 -9.83 -34.24 1.60
C ASP A 109 -10.07 -33.21 0.50
N ILE A 110 -9.67 -31.95 0.69
CA ILE A 110 -9.84 -30.86 -0.29
C ILE A 110 -8.51 -30.32 -0.83
N VAL A 111 -7.37 -30.62 -0.18
CA VAL A 111 -6.05 -30.13 -0.59
C VAL A 111 -4.92 -31.07 -0.18
N ASP A 112 -3.85 -31.13 -1.00
CA ASP A 112 -2.58 -31.73 -0.59
C ASP A 112 -1.84 -30.78 0.37
N VAL A 113 -1.85 -31.13 1.67
CA VAL A 113 -1.23 -30.31 2.72
C VAL A 113 0.30 -30.27 2.66
N ALA A 114 0.93 -31.08 1.80
CA ALA A 114 2.37 -31.04 1.54
C ALA A 114 2.73 -30.19 0.31
N ASN A 115 1.76 -29.83 -0.53
CA ASN A 115 1.97 -28.92 -1.65
C ASN A 115 1.88 -27.48 -1.16
N VAL A 116 3.03 -26.84 -0.95
CA VAL A 116 3.10 -25.61 -0.15
C VAL A 116 3.87 -24.48 -0.82
N TRP A 117 3.47 -23.25 -0.52
CA TRP A 117 4.30 -22.05 -0.73
C TRP A 117 4.68 -21.37 0.59
N PRO A 118 5.89 -20.80 0.70
CA PRO A 118 6.32 -20.04 1.88
C PRO A 118 5.44 -18.81 2.16
N ILE A 119 5.20 -18.50 3.44
CA ILE A 119 4.52 -17.27 3.89
C ILE A 119 5.24 -16.04 3.31
N THR A 120 6.56 -15.97 3.49
CA THR A 120 7.34 -14.80 3.06
C THR A 120 7.27 -14.59 1.55
N PHE A 121 7.19 -15.66 0.76
CA PHE A 121 7.06 -15.60 -0.69
C PHE A 121 5.68 -15.07 -1.09
N VAL A 122 4.61 -15.63 -0.53
CA VAL A 122 3.23 -15.26 -0.87
C VAL A 122 2.95 -13.80 -0.55
N GLU A 123 3.41 -13.32 0.61
CA GLU A 123 3.21 -11.92 1.00
C GLU A 123 4.05 -10.95 0.17
N GLN A 124 5.32 -11.28 -0.13
CA GLN A 124 6.14 -10.48 -1.04
C GLN A 124 5.55 -10.39 -2.44
N TRP A 125 5.04 -11.51 -2.95
CA TRP A 125 4.38 -11.57 -4.24
C TRP A 125 3.10 -10.71 -4.25
N SER A 126 2.27 -10.85 -3.22
CA SER A 126 1.03 -10.07 -3.07
C SER A 126 1.33 -8.56 -2.98
N LEU A 127 2.39 -8.17 -2.27
CA LEU A 127 2.83 -6.77 -2.18
C LEU A 127 3.32 -6.24 -3.53
N ALA A 128 4.06 -7.06 -4.29
CA ALA A 128 4.51 -6.70 -5.63
C ALA A 128 3.32 -6.48 -6.58
N GLU A 129 2.34 -7.38 -6.56
CA GLU A 129 1.10 -7.26 -7.34
C GLU A 129 0.33 -5.99 -6.97
N LEU A 130 0.13 -5.74 -5.67
CA LEU A 130 -0.56 -4.55 -5.19
C LEU A 130 0.17 -3.27 -5.60
N THR A 131 1.50 -3.26 -5.48
CA THR A 131 2.32 -2.11 -5.90
C THR A 131 2.14 -1.81 -7.39
N VAL A 132 2.10 -2.85 -8.24
CA VAL A 132 1.85 -2.70 -9.67
C VAL A 132 0.46 -2.16 -9.94
N GLU A 133 -0.57 -2.62 -9.21
CA GLU A 133 -1.93 -2.11 -9.32
C GLU A 133 -2.01 -0.61 -8.99
N LEU A 134 -1.48 -0.19 -7.84
CA LEU A 134 -1.47 1.22 -7.42
C LEU A 134 -0.72 2.11 -8.43
N ALA A 135 0.44 1.64 -8.91
CA ALA A 135 1.24 2.36 -9.90
C ALA A 135 0.54 2.43 -11.27
N ALA A 136 -0.14 1.37 -11.71
CA ALA A 136 -0.91 1.36 -12.94
C ALA A 136 -2.07 2.37 -12.89
N GLY A 137 -2.74 2.50 -11.73
CA GLY A 137 -3.74 3.54 -11.49
C GLY A 137 -3.19 4.96 -11.67
N CYS A 138 -2.06 5.26 -11.03
CA CYS A 138 -1.39 6.56 -11.19
C CYS A 138 -0.89 6.82 -12.62
N TYR A 139 -0.39 5.79 -13.30
CA TYR A 139 0.05 5.90 -14.69
C TYR A 139 -1.13 6.19 -15.63
N ALA A 140 -2.24 5.45 -15.50
CA ALA A 140 -3.46 5.71 -16.25
C ALA A 140 -4.00 7.12 -15.97
N GLY A 141 -3.96 7.55 -14.71
CA GLY A 141 -4.30 8.93 -14.33
C GLY A 141 -3.40 9.95 -15.01
N THR A 142 -2.09 9.73 -15.07
CA THR A 142 -1.13 10.61 -15.78
C THR A 142 -1.49 10.77 -17.27
N LEU A 143 -1.87 9.68 -17.95
CA LEU A 143 -2.34 9.72 -19.34
C LEU A 143 -3.64 10.53 -19.48
N MET A 144 -4.56 10.39 -18.52
CA MET A 144 -5.80 11.17 -18.49
C MET A 144 -5.55 12.66 -18.26
N LEU A 145 -4.60 13.04 -17.42
CA LEU A 145 -4.22 14.45 -17.23
C LEU A 145 -3.79 15.08 -18.56
N GLN A 146 -2.93 14.39 -19.32
CA GLN A 146 -2.51 14.85 -20.66
C GLN A 146 -3.71 15.01 -21.60
N ALA A 147 -4.63 14.04 -21.60
CA ALA A 147 -5.84 14.10 -22.44
C ALA A 147 -6.79 15.25 -22.05
N MET A 148 -6.79 15.64 -20.77
CA MET A 148 -7.59 16.77 -20.27
C MET A 148 -6.92 18.13 -20.47
N GLY A 149 -5.62 18.16 -20.83
CA GLY A 149 -4.84 19.40 -20.90
C GLY A 149 -4.34 19.88 -19.53
N LEU A 150 -4.24 18.97 -18.56
CA LEU A 150 -3.67 19.23 -17.24
C LEU A 150 -2.20 18.82 -17.19
N GLY A 151 -1.41 19.54 -16.41
CA GLY A 151 -0.08 19.12 -15.99
C GLY A 151 -0.15 18.14 -14.82
N GLY A 152 0.91 17.39 -14.60
CA GLY A 152 0.99 16.46 -13.48
C GLY A 152 2.07 15.41 -13.64
N TRP A 153 2.32 14.68 -12.55
CA TRP A 153 3.25 13.57 -12.53
C TRP A 153 2.84 12.56 -11.47
N MET A 154 3.30 11.32 -11.64
CA MET A 154 3.28 10.32 -10.59
C MET A 154 4.64 10.24 -9.92
N PHE A 155 4.67 10.02 -8.61
CA PHE A 155 5.91 9.97 -7.84
C PHE A 155 5.75 9.12 -6.59
N ASN A 156 6.87 8.63 -6.10
CA ASN A 156 7.08 8.16 -4.75
C ASN A 156 8.08 9.14 -4.10
N GLY A 157 7.91 9.45 -2.82
CA GLY A 157 8.77 10.45 -2.17
C GLY A 157 8.06 11.25 -1.08
N VAL A 158 7.03 10.64 -0.49
CA VAL A 158 6.37 11.10 0.72
C VAL A 158 6.41 9.93 1.70
N ASP A 159 6.79 10.20 2.94
CA ASP A 159 6.81 9.20 4.00
C ASP A 159 5.41 8.57 4.14
N PRO A 160 5.26 7.26 3.84
CA PRO A 160 3.97 6.60 3.87
C PRO A 160 3.39 6.52 5.28
N PHE A 161 4.22 6.46 6.33
CA PHE A 161 3.73 6.46 7.70
C PHE A 161 3.16 7.81 8.07
N ALA A 162 3.86 8.90 7.73
CA ALA A 162 3.32 10.24 7.92
C ALA A 162 2.03 10.48 7.12
N MET A 163 1.97 9.99 5.89
CA MET A 163 0.77 10.15 5.06
C MET A 163 -0.42 9.37 5.61
N LEU A 164 -0.23 8.12 6.02
CA LEU A 164 -1.31 7.31 6.58
C LEU A 164 -1.73 7.75 7.99
N GLY A 165 -0.86 8.46 8.73
CA GLY A 165 -1.14 8.95 10.09
C GLY A 165 -0.46 8.13 11.19
N CYS A 166 0.58 7.36 10.83
CA CYS A 166 1.34 6.48 11.70
C CYS A 166 2.74 7.05 12.03
N SER A 167 2.93 8.38 11.90
CA SER A 167 4.21 9.06 12.18
C SER A 167 4.60 9.02 13.67
N GLY A 168 3.61 8.92 14.57
CA GLY A 168 3.79 9.11 16.00
C GLY A 168 3.91 10.57 16.43
N ASP A 169 3.81 11.53 15.50
CA ASP A 169 3.83 12.96 15.77
C ASP A 169 2.40 13.54 15.74
N PRO A 170 1.85 14.03 16.87
CA PRO A 170 0.52 14.65 16.91
C PRO A 170 0.35 15.87 15.98
N ALA A 171 1.43 16.55 15.60
CA ALA A 171 1.39 17.65 14.65
C ALA A 171 1.24 17.17 13.19
N ILE A 172 1.43 15.87 12.93
CA ILE A 172 1.32 15.24 11.61
C ILE A 172 0.28 14.11 11.68
N PRO A 173 -1.02 14.45 11.72
CA PRO A 173 -2.09 13.45 11.88
C PRO A 173 -2.27 12.56 10.64
N GLY A 174 -1.69 12.93 9.49
CA GLY A 174 -1.86 12.22 8.23
C GLY A 174 -3.34 12.11 7.82
N LEU A 175 -3.67 11.02 7.13
CA LEU A 175 -5.04 10.66 6.75
C LEU A 175 -5.86 10.05 7.90
N GLY A 176 -5.23 9.81 9.06
CA GLY A 176 -5.91 9.27 10.24
C GLY A 176 -6.27 7.78 10.14
N PHE A 177 -5.49 6.98 9.39
CA PHE A 177 -5.63 5.53 9.44
C PHE A 177 -5.40 5.05 10.87
N ARG A 178 -6.26 4.14 11.32
CA ARG A 178 -5.99 3.31 12.48
C ARG A 178 -4.75 2.48 12.19
N PHE A 179 -3.87 2.38 13.18
CA PHE A 179 -2.71 1.50 13.13
C PHE A 179 -2.50 0.80 14.46
N GLU A 180 -1.88 -0.37 14.39
CA GLU A 180 -1.46 -1.15 15.56
C GLU A 180 0.07 -1.13 15.67
N THR A 181 0.58 -1.35 16.87
CA THR A 181 2.01 -1.50 17.14
C THR A 181 2.23 -2.72 18.02
N ASP A 182 3.32 -3.43 17.80
CA ASP A 182 3.70 -4.59 18.60
C ASP A 182 5.23 -4.70 18.65
N ASP A 183 5.78 -5.11 19.78
CA ASP A 183 7.23 -5.28 19.97
C ASP A 183 7.86 -6.29 18.99
N ARG A 184 7.04 -7.18 18.39
CA ARG A 184 7.46 -8.13 17.36
C ARG A 184 7.75 -7.47 16.02
N TRP A 185 7.23 -6.26 15.75
CA TRP A 185 7.31 -5.63 14.43
C TRP A 185 8.26 -4.44 14.44
N PRO A 186 9.00 -4.22 13.34
CA PRO A 186 9.90 -3.07 13.23
C PRO A 186 9.17 -1.74 12.97
N TYR A 187 7.91 -1.79 12.51
CA TYR A 187 7.13 -0.63 12.08
C TYR A 187 5.67 -0.75 12.55
N PRO A 188 4.94 0.38 12.73
CA PRO A 188 3.50 0.36 12.92
C PRO A 188 2.80 -0.28 11.72
N ASP A 189 1.65 -0.90 11.98
CA ASP A 189 0.82 -1.54 10.97
C ASP A 189 -0.49 -0.77 10.77
N PRO A 190 -0.62 0.06 9.72
CA PRO A 190 -1.88 0.71 9.40
C PRO A 190 -2.89 -0.34 8.92
N THR A 191 -4.06 -0.40 9.57
CA THR A 191 -5.07 -1.45 9.33
C THR A 191 -6.30 -0.93 8.61
N GLY A 192 -6.56 0.39 8.62
CA GLY A 192 -7.67 0.97 7.85
C GLY A 192 -8.11 2.35 8.32
N LEU A 193 -8.98 2.97 7.55
CA LEU A 193 -9.64 4.25 7.81
C LEU A 193 -11.15 4.02 7.91
N GLU A 194 -11.70 4.25 9.10
CA GLU A 194 -13.10 3.95 9.44
C GLU A 194 -14.07 4.61 8.45
N GLY A 195 -15.03 3.82 7.95
CA GLY A 195 -16.04 4.28 6.98
C GLY A 195 -15.51 4.61 5.58
N VAL A 196 -14.21 4.47 5.33
CA VAL A 196 -13.58 4.73 4.02
C VAL A 196 -12.94 3.47 3.45
N MET A 197 -12.01 2.87 4.17
CA MET A 197 -11.24 1.70 3.73
C MET A 197 -10.72 0.92 4.93
N GLU A 198 -11.44 -0.14 5.30
CA GLU A 198 -11.10 -1.00 6.42
C GLU A 198 -10.48 -2.30 5.91
N GLY A 199 -9.38 -2.71 6.54
CA GLY A 199 -8.66 -3.91 6.14
C GLY A 199 -9.45 -5.17 6.44
N PHE A 200 -9.31 -6.19 5.59
CA PHE A 200 -9.81 -7.54 5.85
C PHE A 200 -8.96 -8.29 6.90
N CYS A 201 -8.73 -7.64 8.05
CA CYS A 201 -7.96 -8.13 9.18
C CYS A 201 -8.48 -7.53 10.51
N PRO A 202 -8.04 -8.03 11.67
CA PRO A 202 -8.24 -7.33 12.93
C PRO A 202 -7.67 -5.91 12.90
N PRO A 203 -8.27 -4.95 13.63
CA PRO A 203 -9.45 -5.12 14.48
C PRO A 203 -10.79 -4.93 13.76
N HIS A 204 -10.79 -4.65 12.45
CA HIS A 204 -12.00 -4.41 11.66
C HIS A 204 -12.87 -5.65 11.52
N HIS A 205 -12.24 -6.83 11.53
CA HIS A 205 -12.90 -8.11 11.72
C HIS A 205 -12.45 -8.78 13.02
N PRO A 206 -13.36 -9.38 13.80
CA PRO A 206 -13.03 -9.96 15.11
C PRO A 206 -12.07 -11.15 15.02
N ASP A 207 -12.11 -11.89 13.91
CA ASP A 207 -11.21 -12.99 13.58
C ASP A 207 -11.08 -13.13 12.05
N MET A 208 -10.15 -13.97 11.61
CA MET A 208 -9.94 -14.18 10.18
C MET A 208 -11.06 -15.00 9.52
N ARG A 209 -11.92 -15.67 10.29
CA ARG A 209 -13.11 -16.30 9.73
C ARG A 209 -14.12 -15.24 9.30
N ALA A 210 -14.39 -14.25 10.14
CA ALA A 210 -15.24 -13.12 9.81
C ALA A 210 -14.69 -12.32 8.62
N ALA A 211 -13.38 -12.12 8.53
CA ALA A 211 -12.75 -11.49 7.36
C ALA A 211 -12.97 -12.30 6.07
N VAL A 212 -12.80 -13.63 6.13
CA VAL A 212 -13.05 -14.51 4.97
C VAL A 212 -14.52 -14.52 4.55
N GLU A 213 -15.45 -14.49 5.51
CA GLU A 213 -16.89 -14.37 5.21
C GLU A 213 -17.21 -13.04 4.53
N ALA A 214 -16.71 -11.92 5.07
CA ALA A 214 -16.87 -10.61 4.46
C ALA A 214 -16.29 -10.57 3.04
N LEU A 215 -15.14 -11.21 2.82
CA LEU A 215 -14.52 -11.31 1.50
C LEU A 215 -15.41 -12.10 0.52
N CYS A 216 -15.99 -13.20 0.99
CA CYS A 216 -16.91 -14.01 0.19
C CYS A 216 -18.18 -13.23 -0.14
N GLU A 217 -18.75 -12.50 0.81
CA GLU A 217 -19.91 -11.64 0.58
C GLU A 217 -19.60 -10.55 -0.45
N ARG A 218 -18.45 -9.87 -0.33
CA ARG A 218 -18.00 -8.87 -1.31
C ARG A 218 -17.87 -9.47 -2.71
N LYS A 219 -17.39 -10.71 -2.83
CA LYS A 219 -17.16 -11.37 -4.13
C LYS A 219 -18.45 -11.90 -4.76
N PHE A 220 -19.26 -12.61 -3.98
CA PHE A 220 -20.35 -13.45 -4.47
C PHE A 220 -21.74 -12.98 -4.04
N GLY A 221 -21.84 -12.12 -3.02
CA GLY A 221 -23.09 -11.53 -2.55
C GLY A 221 -23.63 -10.44 -3.48
N PRO A 222 -24.84 -9.90 -3.21
CA PRO A 222 -25.48 -8.92 -4.08
C PRO A 222 -24.58 -7.72 -4.41
N GLY A 223 -24.44 -7.41 -5.70
CA GLY A 223 -23.55 -6.35 -6.19
C GLY A 223 -22.09 -6.76 -6.35
N GLY A 224 -21.69 -7.94 -5.85
CA GLY A 224 -20.37 -8.51 -6.01
C GLY A 224 -20.04 -8.90 -7.47
N PRO A 225 -18.76 -8.94 -7.85
CA PRO A 225 -18.33 -9.21 -9.22
C PRO A 225 -18.63 -10.63 -9.72
N PHE A 226 -19.08 -11.55 -8.87
CA PHE A 226 -19.48 -12.90 -9.29
C PHE A 226 -20.95 -13.21 -9.02
N HIS A 227 -21.73 -12.23 -8.58
CA HIS A 227 -23.16 -12.42 -8.35
C HIS A 227 -23.93 -12.44 -9.69
N PRO A 228 -24.89 -13.37 -9.89
CA PRO A 228 -25.65 -13.54 -11.14
C PRO A 228 -26.35 -12.27 -11.62
N ASP A 229 -26.79 -11.42 -10.69
CA ASP A 229 -27.55 -10.20 -10.97
C ASP A 229 -26.68 -8.96 -11.12
N THR A 230 -25.37 -9.07 -10.94
CA THR A 230 -24.46 -7.93 -11.15
C THR A 230 -24.32 -7.65 -12.65
N PRO A 231 -24.68 -6.43 -13.11
CA PRO A 231 -24.60 -6.10 -14.53
C PRO A 231 -23.16 -6.17 -15.04
N GLY A 232 -23.02 -6.34 -16.35
CA GLY A 232 -21.72 -6.45 -17.01
C GLY A 232 -21.82 -6.18 -18.51
N PRO A 233 -20.68 -6.03 -19.19
CA PRO A 233 -20.64 -5.74 -20.62
C PRO A 233 -20.97 -6.96 -21.51
N TRP A 234 -21.14 -8.16 -20.93
CA TRP A 234 -21.43 -9.38 -21.68
C TRP A 234 -22.89 -9.48 -22.08
N LYS A 235 -23.14 -10.01 -23.29
CA LYS A 235 -24.49 -10.32 -23.80
C LYS A 235 -25.31 -11.19 -22.84
N ASP A 236 -24.64 -12.10 -22.14
CA ASP A 236 -25.23 -12.95 -21.09
C ASP A 236 -24.38 -12.81 -19.82
N SER A 237 -24.56 -11.68 -19.13
CA SER A 237 -23.79 -11.37 -17.91
C SER A 237 -24.07 -12.36 -16.79
N ARG A 238 -25.31 -12.83 -16.64
CA ARG A 238 -25.68 -13.80 -15.62
C ARG A 238 -24.88 -15.09 -15.78
N LYS A 239 -24.83 -15.66 -16.98
CA LYS A 239 -24.07 -16.89 -17.24
C LYS A 239 -22.58 -16.73 -16.93
N VAL A 240 -21.97 -15.60 -17.31
CA VAL A 240 -20.54 -15.35 -17.06
C VAL A 240 -20.26 -15.20 -15.56
N ARG A 241 -21.07 -14.40 -14.85
CA ARG A 241 -20.89 -14.15 -13.41
C ARG A 241 -21.08 -15.44 -12.59
N SER A 242 -22.10 -16.23 -12.92
CA SER A 242 -22.39 -17.51 -12.24
C SER A 242 -21.43 -18.65 -12.58
N ALA A 243 -20.51 -18.48 -13.54
CA ALA A 243 -19.53 -19.52 -13.87
C ALA A 243 -18.43 -19.66 -12.80
N ALA A 244 -18.26 -18.66 -11.93
CA ALA A 244 -17.31 -18.73 -10.84
C ALA A 244 -17.78 -19.70 -9.75
N THR A 245 -16.92 -20.65 -9.38
CA THR A 245 -17.18 -21.54 -8.25
C THR A 245 -17.20 -20.75 -6.96
N VAL A 246 -18.34 -20.75 -6.28
CA VAL A 246 -18.49 -20.13 -4.95
C VAL A 246 -17.67 -20.93 -3.93
N HIS A 247 -16.96 -20.23 -3.05
CA HIS A 247 -16.24 -20.85 -1.95
C HIS A 247 -17.24 -21.43 -0.94
N ASP A 248 -17.25 -22.75 -0.76
CA ASP A 248 -18.11 -23.41 0.24
C ASP A 248 -17.57 -23.20 1.68
N ASP A 249 -18.34 -23.66 2.67
CA ASP A 249 -17.97 -23.51 4.09
C ASP A 249 -16.63 -24.18 4.41
N ARG A 250 -16.36 -25.36 3.83
CA ARG A 250 -15.14 -26.12 4.10
C ARG A 250 -13.91 -25.42 3.54
N PHE A 251 -14.03 -24.85 2.34
CA PHE A 251 -13.02 -24.00 1.72
C PHE A 251 -12.75 -22.76 2.57
N ARG A 252 -13.80 -22.04 2.99
CA ARG A 252 -13.68 -20.84 3.84
C ARG A 252 -13.01 -21.15 5.17
N GLN A 253 -13.33 -22.29 5.79
CA GLN A 253 -12.68 -22.76 7.02
C GLN A 253 -11.17 -22.99 6.83
N CYS A 254 -10.75 -23.56 5.71
CA CYS A 254 -9.35 -23.82 5.43
C CYS A 254 -8.56 -22.52 5.21
N VAL A 255 -9.12 -21.56 4.45
CA VAL A 255 -8.53 -20.23 4.27
C VAL A 255 -8.45 -19.48 5.60
N ALA A 256 -9.54 -19.47 6.36
CA ALA A 256 -9.61 -18.81 7.67
C ALA A 256 -8.60 -19.41 8.66
N LEU A 257 -8.40 -20.73 8.67
CA LEU A 257 -7.40 -21.37 9.54
C LEU A 257 -5.97 -20.90 9.22
N GLN A 258 -5.62 -20.83 7.93
CA GLN A 258 -4.30 -20.36 7.50
C GLN A 258 -4.08 -18.88 7.85
N ALA A 259 -5.10 -18.05 7.63
CA ALA A 259 -5.07 -16.64 7.94
C ALA A 259 -5.02 -16.37 9.46
N GLN A 260 -5.83 -17.09 10.24
CA GLN A 260 -5.84 -16.96 11.70
C GLN A 260 -4.50 -17.37 12.30
N TYR A 261 -3.87 -18.41 11.76
CA TYR A 261 -2.52 -18.82 12.16
C TYR A 261 -1.50 -17.68 12.04
N LEU A 262 -1.60 -16.85 10.98
CA LEU A 262 -0.72 -15.70 10.79
C LEU A 262 -0.93 -14.67 11.90
N VAL A 263 -2.19 -14.34 12.20
CA VAL A 263 -2.55 -13.42 13.31
C VAL A 263 -2.04 -13.97 14.64
N ASP A 264 -2.31 -15.22 14.95
CA ASP A 264 -1.97 -15.82 16.24
C ASP A 264 -0.44 -15.91 16.44
N THR A 265 0.30 -16.22 15.36
CA THR A 265 1.75 -16.43 15.42
C THR A 265 2.52 -15.12 15.35
N PHE A 266 2.14 -14.23 14.43
CA PHE A 266 2.89 -13.01 14.12
C PHE A 266 2.23 -11.74 14.66
N GLY A 267 0.98 -11.82 15.11
CA GLY A 267 0.23 -10.75 15.76
C GLY A 267 -0.59 -9.87 14.83
N LYS A 268 -0.44 -10.05 13.52
CA LYS A 268 -1.12 -9.26 12.49
C LYS A 268 -1.29 -10.08 11.22
N PHE A 269 -2.04 -9.53 10.27
CA PHE A 269 -2.24 -10.13 8.97
C PHE A 269 -2.25 -9.06 7.87
N PRO A 270 -1.32 -9.11 6.90
CA PRO A 270 -0.31 -10.15 6.68
C PRO A 270 0.77 -10.21 7.77
N ALA A 271 1.48 -11.34 7.88
CA ALA A 271 2.44 -11.58 8.96
C ALA A 271 3.71 -10.73 8.89
N THR A 272 4.25 -10.55 7.68
CA THR A 272 5.56 -9.92 7.43
C THR A 272 5.45 -8.59 6.70
N MET A 273 4.33 -8.35 6.02
CA MET A 273 4.03 -7.12 5.27
C MET A 273 2.99 -6.25 5.99
N PRO A 274 2.83 -4.97 5.63
CA PRO A 274 1.80 -4.12 6.24
C PRO A 274 0.38 -4.50 5.77
N SER A 275 -0.64 -4.27 6.59
CA SER A 275 -2.04 -4.53 6.24
C SER A 275 -2.54 -3.55 5.16
N MET A 276 -2.22 -2.26 5.30
CA MET A 276 -2.45 -1.22 4.30
C MET A 276 -1.13 -0.75 3.69
N PHE A 277 -1.12 -0.54 2.38
CA PHE A 277 0.08 -0.14 1.65
C PHE A 277 -0.14 1.09 0.77
N LEU A 278 0.84 1.98 0.76
CA LEU A 278 0.86 3.21 -0.02
C LEU A 278 2.30 3.47 -0.47
N ILE A 279 2.49 3.78 -1.75
CA ILE A 279 3.83 4.13 -2.27
C ILE A 279 3.78 5.17 -3.40
N MET A 280 2.81 5.07 -4.30
CA MET A 280 2.74 5.89 -5.51
C MET A 280 1.62 6.90 -5.40
N TYR A 281 1.92 8.15 -5.73
CA TYR A 281 0.98 9.26 -5.74
C TYR A 281 0.78 9.75 -7.17
N LEU A 282 -0.33 10.43 -7.43
CA LEU A 282 -0.55 11.20 -8.64
C LEU A 282 -0.87 12.64 -8.24
N GLN A 283 -0.14 13.61 -8.77
CA GLN A 283 -0.48 15.02 -8.62
C GLN A 283 -0.88 15.62 -9.96
N ALA A 284 -2.00 16.32 -9.97
CA ALA A 284 -2.51 17.08 -11.09
C ALA A 284 -2.50 18.58 -10.79
N HIS A 285 -2.29 19.40 -11.81
CA HIS A 285 -2.38 20.84 -11.73
C HIS A 285 -2.71 21.44 -13.10
N HIS A 286 -3.20 22.68 -13.10
CA HIS A 286 -3.26 23.46 -14.33
C HIS A 286 -1.84 23.79 -14.78
N LEU A 287 -1.53 23.45 -16.03
CA LEU A 287 -0.28 23.88 -16.64
C LEU A 287 -0.34 25.40 -16.85
N ASP A 288 0.76 26.10 -16.61
CA ASP A 288 0.93 27.51 -16.95
C ASP A 288 1.70 27.62 -18.28
N PRO A 289 1.03 27.84 -19.43
CA PRO A 289 1.70 27.87 -20.73
C PRO A 289 2.69 29.03 -20.86
N ASP A 290 2.46 30.15 -20.16
CA ASP A 290 3.30 31.36 -20.25
C ASP A 290 4.71 31.08 -19.72
N PHE A 291 4.82 30.28 -18.65
CA PHE A 291 6.11 29.79 -18.15
C PHE A 291 6.88 29.01 -19.23
N TYR A 292 6.20 28.18 -20.01
CA TYR A 292 6.84 27.40 -21.06
C TYR A 292 7.17 28.23 -22.29
N ASP A 293 6.34 29.21 -22.65
CA ASP A 293 6.59 30.12 -23.78
C ASP A 293 7.79 31.04 -23.53
N GLU A 294 8.02 31.45 -22.27
CA GLU A 294 9.17 32.26 -21.86
C GLU A 294 10.49 31.44 -21.87
N PHE A 295 10.48 30.22 -21.34
CA PHE A 295 11.72 29.48 -21.04
C PHE A 295 12.03 28.30 -21.99
N PHE A 296 11.06 27.82 -22.77
CA PHE A 296 11.20 26.63 -23.62
C PHE A 296 10.98 26.93 -25.10
N LYS A 297 11.34 25.98 -25.96
CA LYS A 297 11.09 26.07 -27.41
C LYS A 297 9.63 25.72 -27.74
N PRO A 298 9.09 26.22 -28.88
CA PRO A 298 7.78 25.81 -29.35
C PRO A 298 7.62 24.28 -29.40
N GLY A 299 6.48 23.78 -28.90
CA GLY A 299 6.19 22.34 -28.78
C GLY A 299 6.55 21.71 -27.42
N SER A 300 6.97 22.50 -26.43
CA SER A 300 7.26 22.07 -25.06
C SER A 300 6.04 21.59 -24.26
N TYR A 301 4.83 21.93 -24.71
CA TYR A 301 3.55 21.41 -24.21
C TYR A 301 2.60 21.09 -25.37
N LEU A 302 1.69 20.15 -25.14
CA LEU A 302 0.67 19.76 -26.13
C LEU A 302 -0.37 20.87 -26.39
N ARG A 303 -0.92 20.92 -27.61
CA ARG A 303 -2.04 21.82 -27.98
C ARG A 303 -3.21 21.78 -27.00
N ILE A 304 -3.48 20.62 -26.40
CA ILE A 304 -4.59 20.46 -25.46
C ILE A 304 -4.34 21.17 -24.12
N HIS A 305 -3.09 21.34 -23.69
CA HIS A 305 -2.76 22.18 -22.54
C HIS A 305 -3.05 23.65 -22.84
N ALA A 306 -2.63 24.13 -24.02
CA ALA A 306 -2.89 25.50 -24.47
C ALA A 306 -4.39 25.85 -24.48
N ALA A 307 -5.22 24.87 -24.87
CA ALA A 307 -6.67 25.04 -24.98
C ALA A 307 -7.44 24.69 -23.69
N HIS A 308 -6.76 24.32 -22.59
CA HIS A 308 -7.44 23.79 -21.40
C HIS A 308 -8.39 24.81 -20.78
N MET A 309 -7.91 26.03 -20.51
CA MET A 309 -8.71 27.07 -19.85
C MET A 309 -9.94 27.43 -20.67
N ASP A 310 -9.78 27.61 -21.98
CA ASP A 310 -10.88 27.94 -22.89
C ASP A 310 -11.93 26.83 -23.01
N ARG A 311 -11.53 25.56 -22.91
CA ARG A 311 -12.42 24.41 -23.11
C ARG A 311 -13.19 23.98 -21.88
N TRP A 312 -12.59 24.15 -20.70
CA TRP A 312 -13.14 23.62 -19.45
C TRP A 312 -13.66 24.70 -18.51
N HIS A 313 -13.14 25.93 -18.61
CA HIS A 313 -13.40 27.00 -17.63
C HIS A 313 -13.98 28.27 -18.25
N ARG A 314 -14.20 28.28 -19.57
CA ARG A 314 -14.91 29.37 -20.21
C ARG A 314 -16.36 29.37 -19.68
N PRO A 315 -16.86 30.50 -19.15
CA PRO A 315 -18.25 30.57 -18.71
C PRO A 315 -19.18 30.31 -19.89
N ASP A 316 -20.24 29.54 -19.65
CA ASP A 316 -21.32 29.39 -20.60
C ASP A 316 -21.88 30.78 -20.91
N VAL A 317 -21.89 31.13 -22.20
CA VAL A 317 -22.56 32.34 -22.66
C VAL A 317 -24.04 31.98 -22.73
N GLU A 318 -24.82 32.44 -21.75
CA GLU A 318 -26.30 32.47 -21.85
C GLU A 318 -26.76 33.32 -23.04
#